data_AF-A0A412Q807-F1
#
_entry.id   AF-A0A412Q807-F1
#
_cell.length_a   1.000
_cell.length_b   1.000
_cell.length_c   1.000
_cell.angle_alpha   90.00
_cell.angle_beta   90.00
_cell.angle_gamma   90.00
#
_symmetry.space_group_name_H-M   'P 1'
#
loop_
_entity.id
_entity.type
_entity.pdbx_description
1 polymer ?
#
loop_
_entity_poly.entity_id
_entity_poly.type
_entity_poly.pdbx_seq_one_letter_code
_entity_poly.pdbx_strand_id
1 'polypeptide(L)' 'MERDKNYDLELAKYIWSILKSNLPVLMSWGVEIETVKVITCGLEFRVNGFKHTGKVQIVLNEGADLFEVCL' A
#
# COMPACT_ATOMS: atom_id res chain seq x y z
N MET A 1 -19.54 -8.72 -9.54
CA MET A 1 -18.67 -9.90 -9.40
C MET A 1 -18.35 -10.04 -7.93
N GLU A 2 -18.58 -11.20 -7.32
CA GLU A 2 -18.26 -11.44 -5.92
C GLU A 2 -16.74 -11.45 -5.78
N ARG A 3 -16.17 -10.45 -5.09
CA ARG A 3 -14.72 -10.25 -5.02
C ARG A 3 -14.12 -11.23 -4.01
N ASP A 4 -13.16 -12.00 -4.50
CA ASP A 4 -12.44 -12.98 -3.68
C ASP A 4 -11.47 -12.24 -2.75
N LYS A 5 -11.50 -12.57 -1.45
CA LYS A 5 -10.50 -12.09 -0.47
C LYS A 5 -9.08 -12.45 -0.89
N ASN A 6 -8.91 -13.50 -1.70
CA ASN A 6 -7.63 -13.88 -2.28
C ASN A 6 -7.09 -12.84 -3.27
N TYR A 7 -7.96 -12.18 -4.04
CA TYR A 7 -7.55 -11.13 -4.98
C TYR A 7 -6.94 -9.93 -4.24
N ASP A 8 -7.63 -9.43 -3.21
CA ASP A 8 -7.13 -8.30 -2.40
C ASP A 8 -5.78 -8.64 -1.75
N LEU A 9 -5.62 -9.87 -1.26
CA LEU A 9 -4.36 -10.33 -0.66
C LEU A 9 -3.21 -10.38 -1.67
N GLU A 10 -3.44 -10.96 -2.85
CA GLU A 10 -2.40 -11.03 -3.89
C GLU A 10 -2.02 -9.64 -4.43
N LEU A 11 -3.01 -8.75 -4.60
CA LEU A 11 -2.75 -7.37 -4.99
C LEU A 11 -1.95 -6.61 -3.93
N ALA A 12 -2.31 -6.76 -2.65
CA ALA A 12 -1.56 -6.17 -1.55
C ALA A 12 -0.11 -6.69 -1.49
N LYS A 13 0.12 -7.99 -1.72
CA LYS A 13 1.47 -8.57 -1.83
C LYS A 13 2.24 -7.97 -3.00
N TYR A 14 1.59 -7.77 -4.15
CA TYR A 14 2.19 -7.16 -5.32
C TYR A 14 2.60 -5.70 -5.05
N ILE A 15 1.71 -4.87 -4.50
CA ILE A 15 2.02 -3.50 -4.08
C ILE A 15 3.21 -3.50 -3.10
N TRP A 16 3.19 -4.38 -2.10
CA TRP A 16 4.28 -4.49 -1.13
C TRP A 16 5.61 -4.91 -1.77
N SER A 17 5.58 -5.74 -2.80
CA SER A 17 6.78 -6.12 -3.56
C SER A 17 7.39 -4.93 -4.31
N ILE A 18 6.56 -4.05 -4.88
CA ILE A 18 7.01 -2.80 -5.53
C ILE A 18 7.70 -1.91 -4.50
N LEU A 19 7.06 -1.71 -3.34
CA LEU A 19 7.62 -0.88 -2.27
C LEU A 19 8.98 -1.40 -1.76
N LYS A 20 9.13 -2.72 -1.63
CA LYS A 20 10.39 -3.36 -1.23
C LYS A 20 11.49 -3.32 -2.28
N SER A 21 11.19 -3.00 -3.54
CA SER A 21 12.19 -2.93 -4.61
C SER A 21 13.26 -1.85 -4.36
N ASN A 22 12.92 -0.81 -3.58
CA ASN A 22 13.85 0.24 -3.16
C ASN A 22 13.77 0.45 -1.64
N LEU A 23 14.49 -0.38 -0.90
CA LEU A 23 14.49 -0.38 0.56
C LEU A 23 14.91 0.96 1.19
N PRO A 24 15.94 1.68 0.69
CA PRO A 24 16.28 3.02 1.19
C PRO A 24 15.11 4.02 1.12
N VAL A 25 14.34 4.01 0.03
CA VAL A 25 13.15 4.86 -0.11
C VAL A 25 12.09 4.47 0.90
N LEU A 26 11.79 3.16 1.03
CA LEU A 26 10.79 2.67 1.98
C LEU A 26 11.15 3.04 3.43
N MET A 27 12.43 2.88 3.81
CA MET A 27 12.93 3.24 5.15
C MET A 27 12.85 4.75 5.40
N SER A 28 13.09 5.58 4.38
CA SER A 28 13.02 7.04 4.51
C SER A 28 11.62 7.56 4.86
N TRP A 29 10.58 6.77 4.63
CA TRP A 29 9.21 7.10 4.98
C TRP A 29 8.87 6.75 6.44
N GLY A 30 9.72 5.99 7.14
CA GLY A 30 9.43 5.56 8.51
C GLY A 30 8.16 4.70 8.58
N VAL A 31 8.01 3.74 7.66
CA VAL A 31 6.85 2.84 7.61
C VAL A 31 6.76 2.01 8.89
N GLU A 32 5.60 2.05 9.56
CA GLU A 32 5.30 1.22 10.71
C GLU A 32 4.81 -0.16 10.25
N ILE A 33 5.73 -1.12 10.13
CA ILE A 33 5.47 -2.46 9.54
C ILE A 33 4.28 -3.18 10.21
N GLU A 34 4.08 -3.00 11.52
CA GLU A 34 2.98 -3.62 12.28
C GLU A 34 1.59 -3.11 11.88
N THR A 35 1.53 -1.96 11.19
CA THR A 35 0.27 -1.34 10.75
C THR A 35 -0.10 -1.69 9.31
N VAL A 36 0.74 -2.46 8.63
CA VAL A 36 0.50 -2.90 7.24
C VAL A 36 -0.71 -3.81 7.21
N LYS A 37 -1.72 -3.41 6.44
CA LYS A 37 -3.02 -4.06 6.38
C LYS A 37 -3.52 -4.16 4.94
N VAL A 38 -4.03 -5.33 4.58
CA VAL A 38 -4.76 -5.54 3.32
C VAL A 38 -6.10 -4.80 3.38
N ILE A 39 -6.39 -4.03 2.35
CA ILE A 39 -7.67 -3.37 2.14
C ILE A 39 -8.24 -3.77 0.78
N THR A 40 -9.50 -3.45 0.54
CA THR A 40 -10.12 -3.72 -0.76
C THR A 40 -9.36 -3.02 -1.88
N CYS A 41 -8.94 -3.79 -2.88
CA CYS A 41 -8.14 -3.34 -4.02
C CYS A 41 -6.82 -2.65 -3.63
N GLY A 42 -6.23 -2.92 -2.46
CA GLY A 42 -5.07 -2.14 -2.02
C GLY A 42 -4.36 -2.54 -0.74
N LEU A 43 -3.50 -1.62 -0.28
CA LEU A 43 -2.69 -1.75 0.93
C LEU A 43 -2.76 -0.46 1.76
N GLU A 44 -2.93 -0.59 3.07
CA GLU A 44 -2.87 0.52 4.04
C GLU A 44 -1.70 0.31 5.00
N PHE A 45 -1.01 1.38 5.38
CA PHE A 45 -0.02 1.39 6.45
C PHE A 45 0.17 2.81 7.00
N ARG A 46 0.75 2.92 8.19
CA ARG A 46 1.18 4.20 8.75
C ARG A 46 2.63 4.49 8.42
N VAL A 47 2.92 5.78 8.31
CA VAL A 47 4.27 6.30 8.10
C VAL A 47 4.54 7.40 9.12
N ASN A 48 5.79 7.47 9.57
CA ASN A 48 6.31 8.54 10.40
C ASN A 48 7.51 9.21 9.70
N GLY A 49 7.24 9.70 8.50
CA GLY A 49 8.25 10.32 7.64
C GLY A 49 8.41 11.81 7.91
N PHE A 50 9.43 12.42 7.32
CA PHE A 50 9.71 13.84 7.52
C PHE A 50 8.62 14.76 6.91
N LYS A 51 8.13 14.45 5.71
CA LYS A 51 7.13 15.28 4.99
C LYS A 51 5.69 14.96 5.36
N HIS A 52 5.42 13.72 5.74
CA HIS A 52 4.09 13.24 6.08
C HIS A 52 4.20 12.20 7.18
N THR A 53 3.41 12.41 8.23
CA THR A 53 3.16 11.46 9.31
C THR A 53 1.67 11.19 9.33
N GLY A 54 1.28 9.93 9.20
CA GLY A 54 -0.12 9.61 9.00
C GLY A 54 -0.34 8.28 8.32
N LYS A 55 -1.52 8.15 7.74
CA LYS A 55 -2.03 6.91 7.16
C LYS A 55 -1.92 7.01 5.66
N VAL A 56 -1.23 6.06 5.04
CA VAL A 56 -1.12 5.95 3.59
C VAL A 56 -1.98 4.78 3.12
N GLN A 57 -2.75 5.00 2.08
CA GLN A 57 -3.47 3.96 1.35
C GLN A 57 -3.02 3.98 -0.11
N ILE A 58 -2.69 2.80 -0.64
CA ILE A 58 -2.41 2.60 -2.06
C ILE A 58 -3.51 1.70 -2.59
N VAL A 59 -4.32 2.21 -3.52
CA VAL A 59 -5.51 1.52 -4.04
C VAL A 59 -5.44 1.47 -5.57
N LEU A 60 -5.76 0.31 -6.14
CA LEU A 60 -5.90 0.16 -7.58
C LEU A 60 -7.20 0.82 -8.05
N ASN A 61 -7.07 1.82 -8.91
CA ASN A 61 -8.17 2.30 -9.73
C ASN A 61 -8.30 1.39 -10.95
N GLU A 62 -9.22 0.42 -10.87
CA GLU A 62 -9.46 -0.58 -11.92
C GLU A 62 -9.87 0.03 -13.27
N GLY A 63 -10.49 1.22 -13.27
CA GLY A 63 -10.90 1.89 -14.51
C GLY A 63 -9.75 2.56 -15.25
N ALA A 64 -8.77 3.06 -14.51
CA ALA A 64 -7.57 3.70 -15.07
C ALA A 64 -6.38 2.74 -15.21
N ASP A 65 -6.44 1.56 -14.58
CA ASP A 65 -5.35 0.61 -14.44
C ASP A 65 -4.09 1.23 -13.79
N LEU A 66 -4.32 2.04 -12.74
CA LEU A 66 -3.27 2.77 -12.03
C LEU A 66 -3.45 2.69 -10.51
N PHE A 67 -2.35 2.78 -9.77
CA PHE A 67 -2.39 2.92 -8.31
C PHE A 67 -2.56 4.39 -7.92
N GLU A 68 -3.58 4.65 -7.11
CA GLU A 68 -3.80 5.93 -6.44
C GLU A 68 -3.23 5.89 -5.02
N VAL A 69 -2.62 6.99 -4.59
CA VAL A 69 -2.04 7.13 -3.25
C VAL A 69 -2.83 8.19 -2.48
N CYS A 70 -3.45 7.76 -1.38
CA CYS A 70 -4.19 8.62 -0.47
C CYS A 70 -3.40 8.77 0.84
N LEU A 71 -3.26 10.01 1.34
CA LEU A 71 -2.51 10.40 2.54
C LEU A 71 -3.43 10.95 3.63
#